data_AF-A0A1M5KU89-F1
#
_entry.id   AF-A0A1M5KU89-F1
#
_cell.length_a   1.000
_cell.length_b   1.000
_cell.length_c   1.000
_cell.angle_alpha   90.00
_cell.angle_beta   90.00
_cell.angle_gamma   90.00
#
_symmetry.space_group_name_H-M   'P 1'
#
loop_
_entity.id
_entity.type
_entity.pdbx_description
1 polymer ?
#
loop_
_entity_poly.entity_id
_entity_poly.type
_entity_poly.pdbx_seq_one_letter_code
_entity_poly.pdbx_strand_id
1 'polypeptide(L)' 'MSAASDRSPEDVRTPDPRFAAPSGLRAAVVRHDGEPDRCTLYPDDAADADLVTTWLSVNADCLVELHDVR' A
#
# COMPACT_ATOMS: atom_id res chain seq x y z
N MET A 1 -22.53 -19.38 -35.07
CA MET A 1 -22.30 -20.26 -33.91
C MET A 1 -21.28 -19.56 -33.04
N SER A 2 -21.72 -18.94 -31.94
CA SER A 2 -20.87 -18.14 -31.05
C SER A 2 -20.29 -19.04 -29.96
N ALA A 3 -18.96 -19.10 -29.88
CA ALA A 3 -18.27 -19.67 -28.72
C ALA A 3 -18.40 -18.66 -27.57
N ALA A 4 -19.38 -18.89 -26.69
CA ALA A 4 -19.41 -18.24 -25.39
C ALA A 4 -18.17 -18.70 -24.64
N SER A 5 -17.23 -17.78 -24.39
CA SER A 5 -16.08 -18.04 -23.55
C SER A 5 -16.54 -18.51 -22.19
N ASP A 6 -16.20 -19.76 -21.86
CA ASP A 6 -16.32 -20.36 -20.54
C ASP A 6 -15.30 -19.70 -19.59
N ARG A 7 -15.56 -18.45 -19.23
CA ARG A 7 -14.76 -17.74 -18.23
C ARG A 7 -15.35 -18.12 -16.87
N SER A 8 -14.82 -19.20 -16.28
CA SER A 8 -15.19 -19.61 -14.92
C SER A 8 -15.13 -18.41 -13.96
N PRO A 9 -16.16 -18.16 -13.14
CA PRO A 9 -16.25 -16.99 -12.26
C PRO A 9 -15.32 -17.08 -11.03
N GLU A 10 -14.42 -18.07 -10.96
CA GLU A 10 -13.85 -18.57 -9.71
C GLU A 10 -12.47 -18.02 -9.37
N ASP A 11 -11.89 -17.17 -10.22
CA ASP A 11 -10.58 -16.56 -9.95
C ASP A 11 -10.70 -15.23 -9.16
N VAL A 12 -11.78 -15.07 -8.38
CA VAL A 12 -11.80 -14.07 -7.31
C VAL A 12 -10.90 -14.61 -6.21
N ARG A 13 -9.59 -14.36 -6.31
CA ARG A 13 -8.65 -14.61 -5.22
C ARG A 13 -9.13 -13.83 -4.01
N THR A 14 -9.82 -14.50 -3.09
CA THR A 14 -10.12 -13.95 -1.77
C THR A 14 -8.78 -13.53 -1.16
N PRO A 15 -8.56 -12.24 -0.86
CA PRO A 15 -7.33 -11.79 -0.22
C PRO A 15 -7.15 -12.58 1.07
N ASP A 16 -5.97 -13.17 1.26
CA ASP A 16 -5.64 -13.79 2.53
C ASP A 16 -5.81 -12.73 3.63
N PRO A 17 -6.60 -12.97 4.68
CA PRO A 17 -6.86 -11.97 5.71
C PRO A 17 -5.59 -11.47 6.41
N ARG A 18 -4.49 -12.23 6.40
CA ARG A 18 -3.19 -11.76 6.91
C ARG A 18 -2.53 -10.69 6.02
N PHE A 19 -3.00 -10.53 4.79
CA PHE A 19 -2.62 -9.50 3.83
C PHE A 19 -3.76 -8.51 3.57
N ALA A 20 -4.82 -8.54 4.38
CA ALA A 20 -5.83 -7.50 4.32
C ALA A 20 -5.13 -6.15 4.58
N ALA A 21 -5.20 -5.24 3.62
CA ALA A 21 -4.66 -3.90 3.81
C ALA A 21 -5.43 -3.24 4.96
N PRO A 22 -4.74 -2.68 5.95
CA PRO A 22 -5.40 -1.94 7.02
C PRO A 22 -6.19 -0.78 6.41
N SER A 23 -7.39 -0.55 6.95
CA SER A 23 -8.28 0.50 6.47
C SER A 23 -7.78 1.86 6.95
N GLY A 24 -6.93 2.52 6.15
CA GLY A 24 -6.40 3.84 6.47
C GLY A 24 -4.90 3.82 6.74
N LEU A 25 -4.12 3.89 5.66
CA LEU A 25 -2.68 4.11 5.76
C LEU A 25 -2.39 5.62 5.89
N ARG A 26 -1.41 5.94 6.72
CA ARG A 26 -0.82 7.27 6.90
C ARG A 26 0.54 7.32 6.25
N ALA A 27 0.86 8.48 5.69
CA ALA A 27 2.17 8.80 5.13
C ALA A 27 2.82 9.88 5.99
N ALA A 28 3.95 9.54 6.64
CA ALA A 28 4.78 10.52 7.33
C ALA A 28 6.02 10.84 6.49
N VAL A 29 6.13 12.09 6.06
CA VAL A 29 7.28 12.59 5.30
C VAL A 29 8.25 13.29 6.24
N VAL A 30 9.49 12.84 6.23
CA VAL A 30 10.63 13.49 6.90
C VAL A 30 11.50 14.14 5.83
N ARG A 31 11.73 15.45 6.00
CA ARG A 31 12.57 16.22 5.08
C ARG A 31 14.03 16.13 5.50
N HIS A 32 14.89 15.91 4.52
CA HIS A 32 16.34 15.90 4.72
C HIS A 32 16.99 16.98 3.87
N ASP A 33 17.97 17.67 4.41
CA ASP A 33 18.72 18.69 3.65
C ASP A 33 19.81 18.00 2.83
N GLY A 34 19.83 18.26 1.52
CA GLY A 34 20.79 17.64 0.58
C GLY A 34 20.53 16.17 0.24
N GLU A 35 19.48 15.54 0.77
CA GLU A 35 19.06 14.18 0.46
C GLU A 35 17.57 14.13 0.09
N PRO A 36 17.09 13.08 -0.62
CA PRO A 36 15.67 12.91 -0.89
C PRO A 36 14.84 12.81 0.39
N ASP A 37 13.67 13.46 0.39
CA ASP A 37 12.68 13.31 1.45
C ASP A 37 12.30 11.84 1.61
N ARG A 38 12.19 11.39 2.87
CA ARG A 38 11.83 10.01 3.20
C ARG A 38 10.37 9.97 3.60
N CYS A 39 9.61 9.04 3.04
CA CYS A 39 8.23 8.80 3.41
C CYS A 39 8.07 7.41 3.98
N THR A 40 7.49 7.32 5.18
CA THR A 40 7.13 6.07 5.84
C THR A 40 5.62 5.88 5.80
N LEU A 41 5.18 4.70 5.32
CA LEU A 41 3.78 4.31 5.29
C LEU A 41 3.44 3.39 6.46
N TYR A 42 2.43 3.74 7.26
CA TYR A 42 2.00 2.95 8.42
C TYR A 42 0.47 3.02 8.61
N PRO A 43 -0.17 2.01 9.23
CA PRO A 43 -1.58 2.03 9.60
C PRO A 43 -1.88 3.12 10.62
N ASP A 44 -3.10 3.64 10.59
CA ASP A 44 -3.54 4.62 11.58
C ASP A 44 -3.67 4.09 13.01
N ASP A 45 -3.79 2.76 13.18
CA ASP A 45 -3.88 2.07 14.47
C ASP A 45 -2.53 1.51 14.97
N ALA A 46 -1.44 1.77 14.25
CA ALA A 46 -0.11 1.28 14.63
C ALA A 46 0.40 1.96 15.91
N ALA A 47 0.90 1.16 16.86
CA ALA A 47 1.62 1.66 18.02
C ALA A 47 3.04 2.09 17.64
N ASP A 48 3.63 3.04 18.39
CA ASP A 48 4.98 3.55 18.13
C ASP A 48 6.05 2.45 18.06
N ALA A 49 5.89 1.36 18.81
CA ALA A 49 6.82 0.22 18.81
C ALA A 49 6.77 -0.57 17.49
N ASP A 50 5.60 -0.65 16.86
CA ASP A 50 5.42 -1.31 15.57
C ASP A 50 5.91 -0.42 14.43
N LEU A 51 5.95 0.91 14.65
CA LEU A 51 6.48 1.89 13.69
C LEU A 51 7.91 1.61 13.22
N VAL A 52 8.70 0.90 14.02
CA VAL A 52 10.14 0.76 13.82
C VAL A 52 10.53 -0.52 13.07
N THR A 53 9.66 -1.53 13.01
CA THR A 53 10.01 -2.89 12.57
C THR A 53 9.17 -3.41 11.42
N THR A 54 7.99 -2.81 11.19
CA THR A 54 6.96 -3.41 10.32
C THR A 54 6.69 -2.59 9.06
N TRP A 55 7.27 -1.39 8.93
CA TRP A 55 6.88 -0.46 7.87
C TRP A 55 7.96 -0.19 6.83
N LEU A 56 7.45 0.18 5.66
CA LEU A 56 8.24 0.51 4.50
C LEU A 56 8.52 2.02 4.47
N SER A 57 9.80 2.38 4.48
CA SER A 57 10.27 3.74 4.20
C SER A 57 10.90 3.79 2.81
N VAL A 58 10.43 4.72 1.98
CA VAL A 58 10.95 4.96 0.62
C VAL A 58 11.23 6.44 0.43
N ASN A 59 11.88 6.81 -0.68
CA ASN A 59 11.93 8.21 -1.07
C ASN A 59 10.50 8.69 -1.40
N ALA A 60 10.17 9.92 -1.05
CA ALA A 60 8.84 10.48 -1.26
C ALA A 60 8.44 10.54 -2.75
N ASP A 61 9.43 10.70 -3.64
CA ASP A 61 9.24 10.71 -5.10
C ASP A 61 8.87 9.34 -5.69
N CYS A 62 9.00 8.26 -4.91
CA CYS A 62 8.59 6.91 -5.30
C CYS A 62 7.10 6.63 -5.01
N LEU A 63 6.43 7.53 -4.29
CA LEU A 63 5.02 7.38 -3.94
C LEU A 63 4.15 8.26 -4.83
N VAL A 64 2.99 7.74 -5.17
CA VAL A 64 1.95 8.43 -5.93
C VAL A 64 0.65 8.27 -5.17
N GLU A 65 -0.17 9.32 -5.18
CA GLU A 65 -1.48 9.27 -4.56
C GLU A 65 -2.36 8.25 -5.29
N LEU A 66 -3.09 7.42 -4.53
CA LEU A 66 -3.90 6.36 -5.12
C LEU A 66 -4.99 6.90 -6.05
N HIS A 67 -5.48 8.11 -5.81
CA HIS A 67 -6.46 8.77 -6.68
C HIS A 67 -5.86 9.28 -8.00
N ASP A 68 -4.54 9.44 -8.07
CA ASP A 68 -3.81 9.85 -9.28
C ASP A 68 -3.42 8.66 -10.16
N VAL A 69 -3.38 7.45 -9.60
CA VAL A 69 -3.11 6.21 -10.34
C VAL A 69 -4.43 5.57 -10.76
N ARG A 70 -4.67 5.52 -12.07
CA ARG A 70 -5.93 5.07 -12.67
C ARG A 70 -5.77 3.84 -13.54
#